data_AF-A0A837FHR0-F1
#
_entry.id   AF-A0A837FHR0-F1
#
_cell.length_a   1.000
_cell.length_b   1.000
_cell.length_c   1.000
_cell.angle_alpha   90.00
_cell.angle_beta   90.00
_cell.angle_gamma   90.00
#
_symmetry.space_group_name_H-M   'P 1'
#
loop_
_entity.id
_entity.type
_entity.pdbx_description
1 polymer ?
#
loop_
_entity_poly.entity_id
_entity_poly.type
_entity_poly.pdbx_seq_one_letter_code
_entity_poly.pdbx_strand_id
1 'polypeptide(L)' 'MKLFIFLALVVAGVLFLPDTYFYTIVKRFIPITGDGEYGMNNFEMTVLLMKILACALGAGTVITLFRTR' A
#
# COMPACT_ATOMS: atom_id res chain seq x y z
N MET A 1 -13.41 -21.45 7.70
CA MET A 1 -13.88 -20.10 8.10
C MET A 1 -12.76 -19.07 8.12
N LYS A 2 -11.64 -19.27 8.84
CA LYS A 2 -10.50 -18.32 8.89
C LYS A 2 -9.80 -18.07 7.53
N LEU A 3 -9.66 -19.12 6.73
CA LEU A 3 -9.01 -19.07 5.40
C LEU A 3 -9.82 -18.23 4.39
N PHE A 4 -11.15 -18.29 4.48
CA PHE A 4 -12.05 -17.49 3.63
C PHE A 4 -11.99 -16.00 3.98
N ILE A 5 -11.86 -15.66 5.27
CA ILE A 5 -11.69 -14.27 5.71
C ILE A 5 -10.35 -13.73 5.22
N PHE A 6 -9.28 -14.52 5.33
CA PHE A 6 -7.97 -14.15 4.80
C PHE A 6 -8.01 -13.94 3.28
N LEU A 7 -8.62 -14.85 2.54
CA LEU A 7 -8.77 -14.74 1.08
C LEU A 7 -9.59 -13.51 0.69
N ALA A 8 -10.70 -13.25 1.38
CA ALA A 8 -11.51 -12.06 1.16
C ALA A 8 -10.74 -10.76 1.46
N LEU A 9 -9.90 -10.77 2.50
CA LEU A 9 -9.03 -9.63 2.84
C LEU A 9 -7.96 -9.40 1.77
N VAL A 10 -7.34 -10.46 1.24
CA VAL A 10 -6.36 -10.38 0.15
C VAL A 10 -7.01 -9.85 -1.12
N VAL A 11 -8.17 -10.38 -1.50
CA VAL A 11 -8.93 -9.91 -2.68
C VAL A 11 -9.37 -8.47 -2.51
N ALA A 12 -9.87 -8.09 -1.33
CA ALA A 12 -10.20 -6.70 -1.04
C ALA A 12 -8.95 -5.80 -1.10
N GLY A 13 -7.82 -6.25 -0.57
CA GLY A 13 -6.55 -5.52 -0.68
C GLY A 13 -6.14 -5.28 -2.14
N VAL A 14 -6.21 -6.31 -2.99
CA VAL A 14 -5.87 -6.21 -4.41
C VAL A 14 -6.83 -5.28 -5.16
N LEU A 15 -8.14 -5.34 -4.85
CA LEU A 15 -9.15 -4.51 -5.51
C LEU A 15 -9.17 -3.05 -5.03
N PHE A 16 -8.95 -2.82 -3.73
CA PHE A 16 -9.01 -1.49 -3.11
C PHE A 16 -7.67 -0.75 -3.06
N LEU A 17 -6.54 -1.42 -3.32
CA LEU A 17 -5.21 -0.80 -3.41
C LEU A 17 -4.59 -0.95 -4.82
N PRO A 18 -5.24 -0.47 -5.90
CA PRO A 18 -4.71 -0.64 -7.25
C PRO A 18 -3.35 0.04 -7.35
N ASP A 19 -2.36 -0.68 -7.89
CA ASP A 19 -1.00 -0.18 -8.07
C ASP A 19 -0.96 1.16 -8.80
N THR A 20 -1.86 1.38 -9.75
CA THR A 20 -1.99 2.63 -10.52
C THR A 20 -2.17 3.86 -9.63
N TYR A 21 -2.91 3.77 -8.52
CA TYR A 21 -3.10 4.91 -7.61
C TYR A 21 -1.80 5.23 -6.86
N PHE A 22 -1.13 4.20 -6.34
CA PHE A 22 0.14 4.37 -5.64
C PHE A 22 1.24 4.88 -6.56
N TYR A 23 1.33 4.37 -7.79
CA TYR A 23 2.25 4.87 -8.80
C TYR A 23 1.99 6.35 -9.13
N THR A 24 0.72 6.74 -9.27
CA THR A 24 0.35 8.14 -9.57
C THR A 24 0.72 9.06 -8.41
N ILE A 25 0.48 8.64 -7.16
CA ILE A 25 0.85 9.41 -5.97
C ILE A 25 2.37 9.53 -5.86
N VAL A 26 3.10 8.42 -5.93
CA VAL A 26 4.57 8.44 -5.81
C VAL A 26 5.19 9.29 -6.91
N LYS A 27 4.77 9.14 -8.18
CA LYS A 27 5.26 9.97 -9.29
C LYS A 27 4.98 11.46 -9.11
N ARG A 28 3.84 11.81 -8.49
CA ARG A 28 3.41 13.20 -8.34
C ARG A 28 4.07 13.91 -7.16
N PHE A 29 4.32 13.20 -6.07
CA PHE A 29 4.74 13.80 -4.80
C PHE A 29 6.19 13.50 -4.41
N ILE A 30 6.81 12.46 -4.97
CA ILE A 30 8.15 12.04 -4.58
C ILE A 30 9.09 12.20 -5.78
N PRO A 31 9.99 13.19 -5.76
CA PRO A 31 11.04 13.28 -6.77
C PRO A 31 12.02 12.12 -6.56
N ILE A 32 12.13 11.25 -7.55
CA ILE A 32 13.05 10.11 -7.51
C ILE A 32 14.25 10.41 -8.38
N THR A 33 15.41 10.38 -7.75
CA THR A 33 16.70 10.67 -8.39
C THR A 33 17.44 9.37 -8.63
N GLY A 34 17.98 9.21 -9.84
CA GLY A 34 18.76 8.04 -10.24
C GLY A 34 18.74 7.87 -11.75
N ASP A 35 19.76 7.20 -12.29
CA ASP A 35 19.75 6.68 -13.67
C ASP A 35 18.62 5.66 -13.84
N GLY A 36 18.27 5.28 -15.07
CA GLY A 36 17.11 4.44 -15.40
C GLY A 36 16.95 3.19 -14.52
N GLU A 37 18.03 2.47 -14.22
CA GLU A 37 17.99 1.26 -13.39
C GLU A 37 17.81 1.58 -11.90
N TYR A 38 18.69 2.42 -11.33
CA TYR A 38 18.63 2.81 -9.92
C TYR A 38 17.37 3.63 -9.58
N GLY A 39 16.92 4.48 -10.50
CA GLY A 39 15.70 5.27 -10.39
C GLY A 39 14.45 4.40 -10.39
N MET A 40 14.41 3.35 -11.22
CA MET A 40 13.30 2.40 -11.22
C MET A 40 13.26 1.58 -9.92
N ASN A 41 14.40 1.07 -9.45
CA ASN A 41 14.46 0.34 -8.17
C ASN A 41 14.04 1.22 -6.98
N ASN A 42 14.51 2.47 -6.92
CA ASN A 42 14.09 3.42 -5.89
C ASN A 42 12.60 3.74 -5.98
N PHE A 43 12.04 3.82 -7.18
CA PHE A 43 10.61 4.02 -7.40
C PHE A 43 9.77 2.86 -6.89
N GLU A 44 10.11 1.63 -7.26
CA GLU A 44 9.39 0.45 -6.79
C GLU A 44 9.47 0.31 -5.26
N MET A 45 10.65 0.55 -4.68
CA MET A 45 10.82 0.51 -3.23
C MET A 45 10.00 1.58 -2.52
N THR A 46 9.91 2.78 -3.09
CA THR A 46 9.09 3.87 -2.55
C THR A 46 7.59 3.53 -2.61
N VAL A 47 7.15 2.93 -3.72
CA VAL A 47 5.75 2.48 -3.89
C VAL A 47 5.41 1.39 -2.87
N LEU A 48 6.32 0.44 -2.66
CA LEU A 48 6.16 -0.61 -1.66
C LEU A 48 6.02 -0.03 -0.25
N LEU A 49 6.88 0.92 0.12
CA LEU A 49 6.82 1.64 1.40
C LEU A 49 5.47 2.34 1.60
N MET A 50 4.97 3.03 0.58
CA MET A 50 3.67 3.70 0.63
C MET A 50 2.50 2.71 0.81
N LYS A 51 2.57 1.54 0.17
CA LYS A 51 1.58 0.48 0.36
C LYS A 51 1.63 -0.08 1.78
N ILE A 52 2.83 -0.33 2.33
CA ILE A 52 3.00 -0.78 3.72
C ILE A 52 2.42 0.25 4.69
N LEU A 53 2.69 1.54 4.47
CA LEU A 53 2.15 2.62 5.29
C LEU A 53 0.61 2.65 5.24
N ALA A 54 0.02 2.55 4.05
CA ALA A 54 -1.43 2.52 3.87
C ALA A 54 -2.05 1.31 4.60
N CYS A 55 -1.43 0.13 4.51
CA CYS A 55 -1.87 -1.06 5.23
C CYS A 55 -1.75 -0.89 6.76
N ALA A 56 -0.66 -0.31 7.25
CA ALA A 56 -0.46 -0.06 8.67
C ALA A 56 -1.50 0.94 9.23
N LEU A 57 -1.80 2.01 8.48
CA LEU A 57 -2.85 2.96 8.83
C LEU A 57 -4.24 2.29 8.79
N GLY A 58 -4.52 1.49 7.76
CA GLY A 58 -5.74 0.70 7.66
C GLY A 58 -5.93 -0.23 8.86
N ALA A 59 -4.91 -1.02 9.21
CA ALA A 59 -4.95 -1.88 10.39
C ALA A 59 -5.10 -1.08 11.68
N GLY A 60 -4.36 0.02 11.84
CA GLY A 60 -4.44 0.90 13.02
C GLY A 60 -5.82 1.53 13.21
N THR A 61 -6.46 1.98 12.12
CA THR A 61 -7.82 2.53 12.17
C THR A 61 -8.84 1.46 12.54
N VAL A 62 -8.76 0.26 11.95
CA VAL A 62 -9.62 -0.88 12.29
C VAL A 62 -9.48 -1.24 13.77
N ILE A 63 -8.24 -1.43 14.25
CA ILE A 63 -7.98 -1.77 15.65
C ILE A 63 -8.50 -0.68 16.59
N THR A 64 -8.29 0.58 16.27
CA THR A 64 -8.79 1.71 17.08
C THR A 64 -10.31 1.73 17.13
N LEU A 65 -10.97 1.56 15.97
CA LEU A 65 -12.41 1.62 15.85
C LEU A 65 -13.11 0.46 16.59
N PHE A 66 -12.52 -0.74 16.57
CA PHE A 66 -12.99 -1.90 17.34
C PHE A 66 -12.64 -1.83 18.83
N ARG A 67 -11.67 -1.01 19.24
CA ARG A 67 -11.30 -0.82 20.65
C ARG A 67 -12.11 0.29 21.33
N THR A 68 -12.61 1.25 20.57
CA THR A 68 -13.44 2.36 21.07
C THR A 68 -14.94 2.03 21.10
N ARG A 69 -15.38 0.97 20.40
CA ARG A 69 -16.71 0.37 20.59
C ARG A 69 -16.67 -0.79 21.57
#